data_AF-A0A517XWB9-F1
#
_entry.id   AF-A0A517XWB9-F1
#
_cell.length_a   1.000
_cell.length_b   1.000
_cell.length_c   1.000
_cell.angle_alpha   90.00
_cell.angle_beta   90.00
_cell.angle_gamma   90.00
#
_symmetry.space_group_name_H-M   'P 1'
#
loop_
_entity.id
_entity.type
_entity.pdbx_description
1 polymer ?
#
loop_
_entity_poly.entity_id
_entity_poly.type
_entity_poly.pdbx_seq_one_letter_code
_entity_poly.pdbx_strand_id
1 'polypeptide(L)' 'MAKVTIKQAAERTGLSTSLLYQICAERRLPHFRLGREGKRGKILIEEVDLEAFLAAARVEAGACDDPSAPNNRSVA' A
#
# COMPACT_ATOMS: atom_id res chain seq x y z
N MET A 1 18.14 -1.01 6.62
CA MET A 1 17.05 -0.04 6.82
C MET A 1 17.29 1.16 5.93
N ALA A 2 16.86 1.07 4.68
CA ALA A 2 16.94 2.15 3.71
C ALA A 2 15.56 2.80 3.58
N LYS A 3 15.52 4.14 3.64
CA LYS A 3 14.28 4.90 3.42
C LYS A 3 14.15 5.20 1.94
N VAL A 4 13.05 4.78 1.34
CA VAL A 4 12.72 5.05 -0.05
C VAL A 4 11.66 6.12 -0.15
N THR A 5 11.75 6.92 -1.21
CA THR A 5 10.69 7.85 -1.59
C THR A 5 9.56 7.11 -2.31
N ILE A 6 8.38 7.73 -2.42
CA ILE A 6 7.26 7.18 -3.22
C ILE A 6 7.69 6.83 -4.65
N LYS A 7 8.55 7.66 -5.28
CA LYS A 7 9.05 7.40 -6.63
C LYS A 7 9.93 6.14 -6.66
N GLN A 8 10.86 6.01 -5.73
CA GLN A 8 11.73 4.84 -5.64
C GLN A 8 10.95 3.57 -5.27
N ALA A 9 9.94 3.68 -4.40
CA ALA A 9 9.04 2.58 -4.08
C ALA A 9 8.25 2.14 -5.32
N ALA A 10 7.75 3.07 -6.13
CA ALA A 10 7.09 2.76 -7.40
C ALA A 10 8.02 2.01 -8.36
N GLU A 11 9.26 2.48 -8.51
CA GLU A 11 10.26 1.84 -9.37
C GLU A 11 10.62 0.42 -8.90
N ARG A 12 10.68 0.18 -7.59
CA ARG A 12 11.01 -1.14 -7.02
C ARG A 12 9.86 -2.14 -7.06
N THR A 13 8.63 -1.66 -6.85
CA THR A 13 7.44 -2.51 -6.77
C THR A 13 6.71 -2.66 -8.10
N GLY A 14 7.03 -1.82 -9.09
CA GLY A 14 6.30 -1.73 -10.35
C GLY A 14 4.92 -1.08 -10.21
N LEU A 15 4.55 -0.57 -9.01
CA LEU A 15 3.28 0.08 -8.76
C LEU A 15 3.29 1.54 -9.24
N SER A 16 2.12 2.08 -9.54
CA SER A 16 1.99 3.50 -9.85
C SER A 16 2.22 4.37 -8.61
N THR A 17 2.83 5.54 -8.80
CA THR A 17 3.04 6.51 -7.70
C THR A 17 1.72 6.96 -7.09
N SER A 18 0.66 7.11 -7.91
CA SER A 18 -0.70 7.45 -7.45
C SER A 18 -1.26 6.40 -6.51
N LEU A 19 -1.08 5.11 -6.81
CA LEU A 19 -1.52 4.02 -5.94
C LEU A 19 -0.77 4.05 -4.60
N LEU A 20 0.55 4.28 -4.62
CA LEU A 20 1.32 4.40 -3.39
C LEU A 20 0.91 5.61 -2.55
N TYR A 21 0.60 6.76 -3.19
CA TYR A 21 0.04 7.90 -2.47
C TYR A 21 -1.30 7.59 -1.83
N GLN A 22 -2.17 6.84 -2.52
CA GLN A 22 -3.45 6.40 -1.98
C GLN A 22 -3.27 5.47 -0.79
N ILE A 23 -2.43 4.43 -0.91
CA ILE A 23 -2.12 3.50 0.18
C ILE A 23 -1.55 4.24 1.41
N CYS A 24 -0.69 5.25 1.19
CA CYS A 24 -0.20 6.11 2.26
C CYS A 24 -1.31 6.96 2.89
N ALA A 25 -2.21 7.53 2.07
CA ALA A 25 -3.35 8.31 2.55
C ALA A 25 -4.34 7.46 3.36
N GLU A 26 -4.56 6.21 2.95
CA GLU A 26 -5.36 5.19 3.64
C GLU A 26 -4.67 4.63 4.90
N ARG A 27 -3.42 5.05 5.18
CA ARG A 27 -2.59 4.58 6.30
C ARG A 27 -2.40 3.05 6.33
N ARG A 28 -2.49 2.40 5.17
CA ARG A 28 -2.27 0.95 5.02
C ARG A 28 -0.80 0.57 5.02
N LEU A 29 0.08 1.54 4.75
CA LEU A 29 1.53 1.38 4.74
C LEU A 29 2.17 2.34 5.76
N PRO A 30 3.02 1.84 6.67
CA PRO A 30 3.81 2.68 7.57
C PRO A 30 4.67 3.65 6.77
N HIS A 31 4.52 4.95 7.03
CA HIS A 31 5.25 5.98 6.31
C HIS A 31 5.61 7.16 7.21
N PHE A 32 6.71 7.79 6.87
CA PHE A 32 7.23 8.99 7.50
C PHE A 32 6.84 10.19 6.65
N ARG A 33 6.22 11.18 7.28
CA ARG A 33 5.95 12.47 6.66
C ARG A 33 6.90 13.51 7.24
N LEU A 34 8.00 13.74 6.52
CA LEU A 34 9.04 14.68 6.92
C LEU A 34 8.86 15.99 6.15
N GLY A 35 8.28 16.99 6.81
CA GLY A 35 8.13 18.34 6.28
C GLY A 35 8.69 19.38 7.24
N ARG A 36 9.26 20.46 6.69
CA ARG A 36 9.56 21.68 7.46
C ARG A 36 8.28 22.51 7.54
N GLU A 37 8.09 23.23 8.64
CA GLU A 37 6.96 24.15 8.80
C GLU A 37 6.83 25.06 7.57
N GLY A 38 5.64 25.12 6.98
CA GLY A 38 5.36 25.92 5.78
C GLY A 38 5.74 25.30 4.43
N LYS A 39 6.25 24.06 4.34
CA LYS A 39 6.52 23.39 3.05
C LYS A 39 5.78 22.06 2.91
N ARG A 40 5.46 21.70 1.65
CA ARG A 40 4.91 20.39 1.29
C ARG A 40 5.96 19.32 1.65
N GLY A 41 5.74 18.63 2.77
CA GLY A 41 6.67 17.61 3.28
C GLY A 41 6.86 16.44 2.32
N LYS A 42 7.90 15.64 2.57
CA LYS A 42 8.25 14.46 1.80
C LYS A 42 7.72 13.20 2.51
N ILE A 43 7.14 12.29 1.73
CA ILE A 43 6.78 10.95 2.21
C ILE A 43 7.97 10.02 1.97
N LEU A 44 8.39 9.37 3.05
CA LEU A 44 9.45 8.37 3.06
C LEU A 44 8.88 7.07 3.65
N ILE A 45 9.25 5.95 3.07
CA ILE A 45 8.80 4.62 3.47
C ILE A 45 10.05 3.80 3.77
N GLU A 46 10.05 3.03 4.85
CA GLU A 46 11.12 2.04 5.06
C GLU A 46 10.97 0.91 4.05
N GLU A 47 12.07 0.52 3.42
CA GLU A 47 12.09 -0.58 2.47
C GLU A 47 11.51 -1.88 3.07
N VAL A 48 11.84 -2.17 4.33
CA VAL A 48 11.34 -3.36 5.03
C VAL A 48 9.84 -3.36 5.22
N ASP A 49 9.23 -2.20 5.48
CA ASP A 49 7.78 -2.07 5.61
C ASP A 49 7.07 -2.23 4.26
N LEU A 50 7.71 -1.78 3.18
CA LEU A 50 7.21 -1.94 1.82
C LEU A 50 7.22 -3.43 1.41
N GLU A 51 8.31 -4.14 1.69
CA GLU A 51 8.41 -5.59 1.45
C GLU A 51 7.41 -6.38 2.31
N ALA A 52 7.29 -6.04 3.60
CA ALA A 52 6.32 -6.67 4.49
C ALA A 52 4.88 -6.46 4.03
N PHE A 53 4.54 -5.25 3.56
CA PHE A 53 3.23 -4.95 3.01
C PHE A 53 2.95 -5.77 1.75
N LEU A 54 3.91 -5.90 0.83
CA LEU A 54 3.75 -6.73 -0.36
C LEU A 54 3.60 -8.21 -0.02
N ALA A 55 4.37 -8.71 0.93
CA ALA A 55 4.26 -10.08 1.41
C ALA A 55 2.87 -10.34 2.03
N ALA A 56 2.34 -9.39 2.80
CA ALA A 56 0.99 -9.48 3.38
C ALA A 56 -0.14 -9.32 2.35
N ALA A 57 0.10 -8.58 1.26
CA ALA A 57 -0.86 -8.38 0.17
C ALA A 57 -0.83 -9.51 -0.87
N ARG A 58 0.15 -10.41 -0.81
CA ARG A 58 0.30 -11.53 -1.72
C ARG A 58 -0.80 -12.57 -1.46
N VAL A 59 -1.74 -12.67 -2.37
CA VAL A 59 -2.73 -13.76 -2.40
C VAL A 59 -2.13 -14.90 -3.22
N GLU A 60 -1.99 -16.07 -2.60
CA GLU A 60 -1.55 -17.27 -3.32
C GLU A 60 -2.64 -17.69 -4.30
N ALA A 61 -2.28 -17.80 -5.58
CA ALA A 61 -3.16 -18.35 -6.61
C ALA A 61 -3.32 -19.86 -6.37
N GLY A 62 -4.29 -20.26 -5.54
CA GLY A 62 -4.45 -21.67 -5.20
C GLY A 62 -5.45 -22.06 -4.11
N ALA A 63 -6.17 -21.13 -3.47
CA ALA A 63 -7.39 -21.50 -2.78
C ALA A 63 -8.56 -21.18 -3.72
N CYS A 64 -9.18 -22.23 -4.24
CA CYS A 64 -10.50 -22.18 -4.83
C CYS A 64 -11.46 -21.54 -3.81
N ASP A 65 -11.69 -20.24 -3.91
CA ASP A 65 -12.95 -19.66 -3.42
C ASP A 65 -14.04 -20.17 -4.37
N ASP A 66 -14.69 -21.26 -3.96
CA ASP A 66 -15.99 -21.64 -4.49
C ASP A 66 -16.92 -20.41 -4.42
N PRO A 67 -17.61 -20.02 -5.52
CA PRO A 67 -18.51 -18.87 -5.53
C PRO A 67 -19.82 -19.07 -4.74
N SER A 68 -19.86 -19.96 -3.73
CA SER A 68 -21.06 -20.28 -2.95
C SER A 68 -21.02 -19.69 -1.53
N ALA A 69 -21.01 -18.36 -1.44
CA ALA A 69 -21.47 -17.67 -0.23
C ALA A 69 -22.72 -16.84 -0.61
N PRO A 70 -23.89 -17.08 0.02
CA PRO A 70 -25.13 -16.45 -0.41
C PRO A 70 -25.11 -14.95 -0.12
N ASN A 71 -25.23 -14.16 -1.18
CA ASN A 71 -25.43 -12.72 -1.16
C ASN A 71 -26.78 -12.39 -0.49
N ASN A 72 -26.75 -11.98 0.78
CA ASN A 72 -27.85 -11.34 1.48
C ASN A 72 -27.92 -9.84 1.10
N ARG A 73 -28.31 -9.58 -0.16
CA ARG A 73 -28.76 -8.25 -0.58
C ARG A 73 -30.25 -8.13 -0.28
N SER A 74 -30.59 -7.62 0.91
CA SER A 74 -31.93 -7.13 1.21
C SER A 74 -32.27 -6.00 0.24
N VAL A 75 -33.19 -6.27 -0.68
CA VAL A 75 -33.96 -5.26 -1.40
C VAL A 75 -35.09 -4.79 -0.47
N ALA A 76 -35.16 -3.48 -0.26
CA ALA A 76 -36.28 -2.77 0.37
C ALA A 76 -37.05 -2.02 -0.72
#